data_AF-A0A3D2G1Z6-F1
#
_entry.id   AF-A0A3D2G1Z6-F1
#
_cell.length_a   1.000
_cell.length_b   1.000
_cell.length_c   1.000
_cell.angle_alpha   90.00
_cell.angle_beta   90.00
_cell.angle_gamma   90.00
#
_symmetry.space_group_name_H-M   'P 1'
#
loop_
_entity.id
_entity.type
_entity.pdbx_description
1 polymer ?
#
loop_
_entity_poly.entity_id
_entity_poly.type
_entity_poly.pdbx_seq_one_letter_code
_entity_poly.pdbx_strand_id
1 'polypeptide(L)'
;METITSRKNSRVQALRALGRNKAYRREQGLFLCDGEKLLSEALANGADIAEIYLRGAKPAGNMPEVPVYSLSEDVFDYASPLEHSPGPLFTVRAKPLPERVRPDRVIVLENVQDPGNVGT
;
A
#
# COMPACT_ATOMS: atom_id res chain seq x y z
N MET A 1 16.29 -2.40 -11.78
CA MET A 1 15.52 -2.65 -10.54
C MET A 1 16.52 -2.85 -9.41
N GLU A 2 16.48 -2.01 -8.38
CA GLU A 2 17.36 -2.11 -7.21
C GLU A 2 16.85 -3.22 -6.27
N THR A 3 17.76 -4.00 -5.70
CA THR A 3 17.43 -5.05 -4.71
C THR A 3 17.83 -4.60 -3.32
N ILE A 4 16.87 -4.57 -2.40
CA ILE A 4 17.06 -4.19 -0.99
C ILE A 4 17.09 -5.46 -0.14
N THR A 5 18.22 -5.68 0.54
CA THR A 5 18.48 -6.88 1.36
C THR A 5 18.64 -6.57 2.85
N SER A 6 18.47 -5.30 3.25
CA SER A 6 18.65 -4.87 4.64
C SER A 6 17.34 -4.35 5.23
N ARG A 7 16.94 -4.94 6.37
CA ARG A 7 15.82 -4.45 7.19
C ARG A 7 16.04 -3.02 7.68
N LYS A 8 17.30 -2.58 7.83
CA LYS A 8 17.64 -1.21 8.28
C LYS A 8 17.54 -0.17 7.16
N ASN A 9 17.27 -0.58 5.92
CA ASN A 9 17.04 0.36 4.82
C ASN A 9 15.87 1.29 5.18
N SER A 10 16.04 2.59 4.93
CA SER A 10 15.04 3.61 5.30
C SER A 10 13.69 3.38 4.64
N ARG A 11 13.65 2.90 3.39
CA ARG A 11 12.41 2.56 2.68
C ARG A 11 11.67 1.41 3.35
N VAL A 12 12.39 0.37 3.74
CA VAL A 12 11.83 -0.80 4.43
C VAL A 12 11.25 -0.41 5.79
N GLN A 13 11.95 0.44 6.54
CA GLN A 13 11.45 0.98 7.81
C GLN A 13 10.18 1.83 7.59
N ALA A 14 10.18 2.68 6.55
CA ALA A 14 9.02 3.48 6.19
C ALA A 14 7.81 2.62 5.79
N LEU A 15 7.98 1.58 4.97
CA LEU A 15 6.90 0.63 4.62
C LEU A 15 6.27 0.00 5.85
N ARG A 16 7.11 -0.53 6.75
CA ARG A 16 6.65 -1.15 7.99
C ARG A 16 5.90 -0.16 8.87
N ALA A 17 6.38 1.09 8.95
CA ALA A 17 5.70 2.16 9.67
C ALA A 17 4.35 2.52 9.04
N LEU A 18 4.25 2.60 7.70
CA LEU A 18 2.98 2.82 7.00
C LEU A 18 1.95 1.72 7.32
N GLY A 19 2.37 0.46 7.36
CA GLY A 19 1.49 -0.66 7.71
C GLY A 19 0.95 -0.61 9.15
N ARG A 20 1.70 -0.04 10.09
CA ARG A 20 1.42 -0.17 11.54
C ARG A 20 0.97 1.12 12.23
N ASN A 21 1.34 2.28 11.71
CA ASN A 21 1.15 3.56 12.40
C ASN A 21 0.22 4.50 11.63
N LYS A 22 -0.98 4.73 12.19
CA LYS A 22 -1.99 5.63 11.62
C LYS A 22 -1.53 7.09 11.53
N ALA A 23 -0.83 7.60 12.56
CA ALA A 23 -0.32 8.98 12.55
C ALA A 23 0.74 9.14 11.45
N TYR A 24 1.64 8.16 11.32
CA TYR A 24 2.65 8.16 10.26
C TYR A 24 2.04 8.16 8.86
N ARG A 25 1.00 7.34 8.60
CA ARG A 25 0.27 7.38 7.31
C ARG A 25 -0.29 8.77 7.00
N ARG A 26 -0.87 9.44 8.00
CA ARG A 26 -1.44 10.79 7.85
C ARG A 26 -0.37 11.84 7.57
N GLU A 27 0.73 11.80 8.32
CA GLU A 27 1.87 12.71 8.15
C GLU A 27 2.51 12.56 6.76
N GLN A 28 2.72 11.32 6.31
CA GLN A 28 3.34 11.05 5.01
C GLN A 28 2.38 11.21 3.83
N GLY A 29 1.06 11.28 4.07
CA GLY A 29 0.06 11.27 3.01
C GLY A 29 0.09 9.98 2.18
N LEU A 30 0.52 8.87 2.78
CA LEU A 30 0.72 7.58 2.11
C LEU A 30 0.07 6.45 2.92
N PHE A 31 -0.34 5.40 2.23
CA PHE A 31 -0.73 4.14 2.86
C PHE A 31 -0.15 2.95 2.10
N LEU A 32 0.06 1.85 2.83
CA LEU A 32 0.59 0.59 2.30
C LEU A 32 -0.56 -0.32 1.89
N CYS A 33 -0.44 -0.92 0.72
CA CYS A 33 -1.29 -1.97 0.19
C CYS A 33 -0.46 -3.23 -0.10
N ASP A 34 -1.15 -4.36 -0.12
CA ASP A 34 -0.54 -5.68 -0.23
C ASP A 34 -1.40 -6.57 -1.13
N GLY A 35 -0.80 -7.12 -2.18
CA GLY A 35 -1.40 -8.14 -3.03
C GLY A 35 -1.60 -7.72 -4.49
N GLU A 36 -1.44 -8.69 -5.39
CA GLU A 36 -1.53 -8.52 -6.84
C GLU A 36 -2.90 -8.02 -7.30
N LYS A 37 -3.99 -8.60 -6.76
CA LYS A 37 -5.36 -8.17 -7.08
C LYS A 37 -5.58 -6.71 -6.73
N LEU A 38 -5.14 -6.28 -5.54
CA LEU A 38 -5.26 -4.90 -5.08
C LEU A 38 -4.46 -3.94 -5.97
N LEU A 39 -3.25 -4.33 -6.37
CA LEU A 39 -2.43 -3.52 -7.28
C LEU A 39 -3.11 -3.37 -8.65
N SER A 40 -3.65 -4.46 -9.20
CA SER A 40 -4.39 -4.45 -10.47
C SER A 40 -5.60 -3.53 -10.42
N GLU A 41 -6.42 -3.64 -9.36
CA GLU A 41 -7.59 -2.78 -9.15
C GLU A 41 -7.18 -1.31 -8.96
N ALA A 42 -6.11 -1.03 -8.20
CA ALA A 42 -5.62 0.32 -7.98
C ALA A 42 -5.16 0.97 -9.29
N LEU A 43 -4.44 0.23 -10.15
CA LEU A 43 -4.03 0.70 -11.47
C LEU A 43 -5.24 0.94 -12.39
N ALA A 44 -6.18 0.00 -12.44
CA ALA A 44 -7.39 0.11 -13.26
C ALA A 44 -8.27 1.31 -12.86
N ASN A 45 -8.27 1.70 -11.58
CA ASN A 45 -9.06 2.82 -11.07
C ASN A 45 -8.26 4.14 -10.97
N GLY A 46 -7.04 4.21 -11.51
CA GLY A 46 -6.23 5.42 -11.52
C GLY A 46 -5.83 5.90 -10.13
N ALA A 47 -5.48 4.96 -9.23
CA ALA A 47 -4.85 5.29 -7.97
C ALA A 47 -3.46 5.90 -8.21
N ASP A 48 -3.06 6.84 -7.35
CA ASP A 48 -1.75 7.47 -7.40
C ASP A 48 -0.72 6.59 -6.68
N ILE A 49 -0.22 5.58 -7.40
CA ILE A 49 0.80 4.65 -6.91
C ILE A 49 2.13 5.38 -6.81
N ALA A 50 2.72 5.41 -5.61
CA ALA A 50 3.99 6.06 -5.38
C ALA A 50 5.18 5.13 -5.64
N GLU A 51 5.16 3.91 -5.10
CA GLU A 51 6.25 2.93 -5.24
C GLU A 51 5.72 1.48 -5.16
N ILE A 52 6.40 0.55 -5.82
CA ILE A 52 6.11 -0.89 -5.79
C ILE A 52 7.31 -1.69 -5.31
N TYR A 53 7.05 -2.70 -4.49
CA TYR A 53 8.04 -3.57 -3.86
C TYR A 53 7.69 -5.03 -4.10
N LEU A 54 8.53 -5.71 -4.89
CA LEU A 54 8.36 -7.10 -5.26
C LEU A 54 9.02 -8.03 -4.24
N ARG A 55 8.40 -9.18 -3.98
CA ARG A 55 9.04 -10.29 -3.26
C ARG A 55 9.98 -10.99 -4.25
N GLY A 56 11.28 -10.75 -4.14
CA GLY A 56 12.26 -11.24 -5.11
C GLY A 56 12.17 -10.57 -6.49
N ALA A 57 12.85 -11.15 -7.48
CA ALA A 57 13.23 -10.44 -8.70
C ALA A 57 12.25 -10.56 -9.89
N LYS A 58 11.04 -11.10 -9.73
CA LYS A 58 10.11 -11.32 -10.85
C LYS A 58 8.97 -10.30 -10.86
N PRO A 59 8.93 -9.36 -11.82
CA PRO A 59 7.71 -8.61 -12.08
C PRO A 59 6.66 -9.51 -12.73
N ALA A 60 5.43 -9.41 -12.27
CA ALA A 60 4.27 -10.00 -12.95
C ALA A 60 3.82 -9.05 -14.07
N GLY A 61 4.42 -9.17 -15.25
CA GLY A 61 3.96 -8.45 -16.47
C GLY A 61 4.46 -7.01 -16.61
N ASN A 62 3.68 -6.18 -17.33
CA ASN A 62 4.01 -4.78 -17.58
C ASN A 62 3.84 -3.96 -16.31
N MET A 63 4.94 -3.40 -15.82
CA MET A 63 4.93 -2.53 -14.65
C MET A 63 4.56 -1.09 -15.03
N PRO A 64 3.82 -0.37 -14.18
CA PRO A 64 3.59 1.06 -14.37
C PRO A 64 4.91 1.86 -14.27
N GLU A 65 4.93 3.08 -14.82
CA GLU A 65 6.07 4.01 -14.76
C GLU A 65 6.23 4.63 -13.36
N VAL A 66 6.44 3.80 -12.35
CA VAL A 66 6.70 4.19 -10.96
C VAL A 66 7.96 3.48 -10.46
N PRO A 67 8.62 3.97 -9.41
CA PRO A 67 9.74 3.27 -8.79
C PRO A 67 9.37 1.84 -8.37
N VAL A 68 10.17 0.88 -8.85
CA VAL A 68 10.04 -0.55 -8.51
C VAL A 68 11.32 -1.05 -7.86
N TYR A 69 11.17 -1.70 -6.70
CA TYR A 69 12.26 -2.31 -5.95
C TYR A 69 11.99 -3.81 -5.74
N SER A 70 13.05 -4.60 -5.68
CA SER A 70 13.00 -5.99 -5.23
C SER A 70 13.41 -6.03 -3.75
N LEU A 71 12.68 -6.77 -2.93
CA LEU A 71 13.07 -7.10 -1.56
C LEU A 71 13.55 -8.55 -1.52
N SER A 72 14.57 -8.86 -0.71
CA SER A 72 14.82 -10.25 -0.32
C SER A 72 13.64 -10.78 0.50
N GLU A 73 13.44 -12.10 0.52
CA GLU A 73 12.28 -12.72 1.19
C GLU A 73 12.17 -12.30 2.66
N ASP A 74 13.29 -12.34 3.39
CA ASP A 74 13.37 -11.97 4.81
C ASP A 74 13.09 -10.48 5.09
N VAL A 75 13.36 -9.61 4.12
CA VAL A 75 13.06 -8.17 4.18
C VAL A 75 11.62 -7.91 3.82
N PHE A 76 11.08 -8.64 2.84
CA PHE A 76 9.68 -8.58 2.45
C PHE A 76 8.77 -9.00 3.62
N ASP A 77 9.06 -10.15 4.24
CA ASP A 77 8.32 -10.66 5.41
C ASP A 77 8.34 -9.67 6.57
N TYR A 78 9.46 -8.97 6.73
CA TYR A 78 9.60 -7.94 7.77
C TYR A 78 8.75 -6.69 7.50
N ALA A 79 8.62 -6.29 6.23
CA ALA A 79 7.89 -5.09 5.82
C ALA A 79 6.38 -5.32 5.72
N SER A 80 5.98 -6.52 5.28
CA SER A 80 4.59 -6.91 5.09
C SER A 80 3.77 -6.80 6.39
N PRO A 81 2.52 -6.30 6.32
CA PRO A 81 1.59 -6.38 7.44
C PRO A 81 1.01 -7.79 7.61
N LEU A 82 1.06 -8.63 6.57
CA LEU A 82 0.56 -10.00 6.57
C LEU A 82 1.70 -11.01 6.76
N GLU A 83 1.44 -12.06 7.54
CA GLU A 83 2.43 -13.09 7.89
C GLU A 83 2.91 -13.92 6.67
N HIS A 84 2.02 -14.14 5.69
CA HIS A 84 2.29 -14.96 4.51
C HIS A 84 1.87 -14.27 3.20
N SER A 85 2.15 -12.97 3.08
CA SER A 85 1.82 -12.25 1.85
C SER A 85 2.65 -12.76 0.65
N PRO A 86 2.03 -13.14 -0.47
CA PRO A 86 2.75 -13.38 -1.72
C PRO A 86 3.23 -12.08 -2.40
N GLY A 87 2.69 -10.93 -1.99
CA GLY A 87 2.95 -9.62 -2.55
C GLY A 87 2.19 -9.32 -3.85
N PRO A 88 2.59 -8.24 -4.56
CA PRO A 88 3.60 -7.25 -4.14
C PRO A 88 3.09 -6.33 -3.03
N LEU A 89 4.01 -5.61 -2.37
CA LEU A 89 3.68 -4.44 -1.55
C LEU A 89 3.72 -3.20 -2.43
N PHE A 90 2.85 -2.23 -2.18
CA PHE A 90 2.89 -0.95 -2.87
C PHE A 90 2.35 0.17 -2.00
N THR A 91 2.81 1.39 -2.27
CA THR A 91 2.36 2.60 -1.56
C THR A 91 1.49 3.45 -2.46
N VAL A 92 0.44 4.02 -1.88
CA VAL A 92 -0.52 4.86 -2.60
C VAL A 92 -0.64 6.21 -1.89
N ARG A 93 -0.66 7.30 -2.66
CA ARG A 93 -0.92 8.64 -2.12
C ARG A 93 -2.37 8.75 -1.68
N ALA A 94 -2.57 9.18 -0.45
CA ALA A 94 -3.90 9.45 0.08
C ALA A 94 -4.50 10.65 -0.66
N LYS A 95 -5.70 10.50 -1.21
CA LYS A 95 -6.42 11.61 -1.82
C LYS A 95 -6.88 12.58 -0.71
N PRO A 96 -6.65 13.90 -0.87
CA PRO A 96 -7.17 14.87 0.08
C PRO A 96 -8.71 14.83 0.06
N LEU A 97 -9.32 15.06 1.23
CA LEU A 97 -10.76 15.21 1.29
C LEU A 97 -11.15 16.53 0.62
N PRO A 98 -12.18 16.54 -0.24
CA PRO A 98 -12.71 17.80 -0.78
C PRO A 98 -13.26 18.66 0.37
N GLU A 99 -13.02 19.97 0.32
CA GLU A 99 -13.49 20.92 1.35
C GLU A 99 -15.01 20.93 1.48
N ARG A 100 -15.73 20.66 0.38
CA ARG A 100 -17.18 20.62 0.33
C ARG A 100 -17.65 19.52 -0.61
N VAL A 101 -18.70 18.82 -0.20
CA VAL A 101 -19.40 17.83 -1.01
C VAL A 101 -20.90 18.07 -0.85
N ARG A 102 -21.67 17.91 -1.93
CA ARG A 102 -23.14 17.95 -1.90
C ARG A 102 -23.68 16.65 -2.49
N PRO A 103 -23.78 15.58 -1.69
CA PRO A 103 -24.25 14.30 -2.18
C PRO A 103 -25.79 14.26 -2.27
N ASP A 104 -26.31 13.61 -3.31
CA ASP A 104 -27.75 13.35 -3.45
C ASP A 104 -28.23 12.20 -2.54
N ARG A 105 -27.32 11.29 -2.18
CA ARG A 105 -27.56 10.14 -1.30
C ARG A 105 -26.36 9.93 -0.39
N VAL A 106 -26.63 9.58 0.87
CA VAL A 106 -25.60 9.41 1.90
C VAL A 106 -25.76 8.05 2.57
N ILE A 107 -24.63 7.40 2.83
CA ILE A 107 -24.53 6.24 3.73
C ILE A 107 -23.82 6.73 5.00
N VAL A 108 -24.42 6.50 6.16
CA VAL A 108 -23.84 6.84 7.47
C VAL A 108 -23.48 5.55 8.19
N LEU A 109 -22.21 5.41 8.53
CA LEU A 109 -21.69 4.27 9.28
C LEU A 109 -21.56 4.67 10.75
N GLU A 110 -22.42 4.12 11.60
CA GLU A 110 -22.38 4.36 13.04
C GLU A 110 -21.71 3.17 13.76
N ASN A 111 -20.70 3.45 14.58
CA ASN A 111 -20.02 2.49 15.45
C ASN A 111 -19.50 1.20 14.78
N VAL A 112 -19.17 1.23 13.48
CA VAL A 112 -18.55 0.07 12.79
C VAL A 112 -17.17 -0.20 13.39
N GLN A 113 -17.04 -1.36 14.04
CA GLN A 113 -15.80 -1.75 14.76
C GLN A 113 -14.86 -2.58 13.89
N ASP A 114 -15.40 -3.45 13.05
CA ASP A 114 -14.62 -4.33 12.19
C ASP A 114 -14.29 -3.62 10.85
N PRO A 115 -13.00 -3.41 10.52
CA PRO A 115 -12.60 -2.84 9.23
C PRO A 115 -13.15 -3.62 8.02
N GLY A 116 -13.36 -4.93 8.15
CA GLY A 116 -13.89 -5.79 7.07
C GLY A 116 -15.32 -5.41 6.66
N ASN A 117 -16.13 -4.93 7.61
CA ASN A 117 -17.52 -4.54 7.35
C ASN A 117 -17.64 -3.28 6.49
N VAL A 118 -16.63 -2.41 6.51
CA VAL A 118 -16.62 -1.18 5.68
C VAL A 118 -16.15 -1.48 4.26
N GLY A 119 -15.35 -2.53 4.08
CA GLY A 119 -14.77 -2.90 2.78
C GLY A 119 -15.65 -3.79 1.91
N THR A 120 -16.79 -4.27 2.42
CA THR A 120 -17.76 -5.12 1.70
C THR A 120 -18.97 -4.31 1.27
#